data_AF-A0A7Y6E0M8-F1
#
_entry.id   AF-A0A7Y6E0M8-F1
#
_cell.length_a   1.000
_cell.length_b   1.000
_cell.length_c   1.000
_cell.angle_alpha   90.00
_cell.angle_beta   90.00
_cell.angle_gamma   90.00
#
_symmetry.space_group_name_H-M   'P 1'
#
loop_
_entity.id
_entity.type
_entity.pdbx_description
1 polymer ?
#
loop_
_entity_poly.entity_id
_entity_poly.type
_entity_poly.pdbx_seq_one_letter_code
_entity_poly.pdbx_strand_id
1 'polypeptide(L)'
;MDLELTADQKTVRDAFARFFTDRCPITVVRDAEPLGHAPALWARLRETGAPGMGVPDKLGGGGATALDLVLLMQEAGKVLAPLPLAEHLAATRTLARTALGPGAPWFADAVEGDLIAACAPRPAVDGIAKLVPGGAVADLVVGLDVGPDGAELVAVR
;
A
#
# COMPACT_ATOMS: atom_id res chain seq x y z
N MET A 1 10.69 -26.32 -15.10
CA MET A 1 10.27 -24.99 -14.64
C MET A 1 10.99 -24.74 -13.33
N ASP A 2 11.77 -23.68 -13.25
CA ASP A 2 12.44 -23.26 -12.02
C ASP A 2 11.53 -22.26 -11.29
N LEU A 3 11.21 -22.55 -10.04
CA LEU A 3 10.32 -21.75 -9.18
C LEU A 3 11.09 -21.15 -7.99
N GLU A 4 12.41 -21.31 -7.94
CA GLU A 4 13.22 -20.77 -6.87
C GLU A 4 13.29 -19.23 -6.96
N LEU A 5 13.35 -18.59 -5.80
CA LEU A 5 13.60 -17.14 -5.74
C LEU A 5 15.02 -16.83 -6.18
N THR A 6 15.17 -15.74 -6.93
CA THR A 6 16.48 -15.16 -7.26
C THR A 6 17.20 -14.64 -6.00
N ALA A 7 18.49 -14.34 -6.11
CA ALA A 7 19.27 -13.78 -5.01
C ALA A 7 18.71 -12.41 -4.54
N ASP A 8 18.28 -11.57 -5.47
CA ASP A 8 17.69 -10.26 -5.16
C ASP A 8 16.36 -10.41 -4.43
N GLN A 9 15.49 -11.32 -4.90
CA GLN A 9 14.23 -11.63 -4.24
C GLN A 9 14.42 -12.20 -2.82
N LYS A 10 15.41 -13.08 -2.62
CA LYS A 10 15.78 -13.57 -1.28
C LYS A 10 16.22 -12.41 -0.39
N THR A 11 16.99 -11.47 -0.93
CA THR A 11 17.44 -10.26 -0.20
C THR A 11 16.27 -9.38 0.22
N VAL A 12 15.31 -9.12 -0.69
CA VAL A 12 14.08 -8.38 -0.38
C VAL A 12 13.27 -9.06 0.73
N ARG A 13 13.03 -10.37 0.59
CA ARG A 13 12.32 -11.16 1.60
C ARG A 13 13.02 -11.09 2.96
N ASP A 14 14.33 -11.34 3.00
CA ASP A 14 15.08 -11.42 4.25
C ASP A 14 15.15 -10.05 4.96
N ALA A 15 15.23 -8.95 4.19
CA ALA A 15 15.17 -7.59 4.72
C ALA A 15 13.83 -7.30 5.42
N PHE A 16 12.71 -7.62 4.78
CA PHE A 16 11.39 -7.40 5.36
C PHE A 16 11.05 -8.37 6.49
N ALA A 17 11.49 -9.63 6.39
CA ALA A 17 11.38 -10.61 7.46
C ALA A 17 12.04 -10.10 8.74
N ARG A 18 13.27 -9.58 8.62
CA ARG A 18 13.99 -8.97 9.75
C ARG A 18 13.29 -7.72 10.25
N PHE A 19 12.90 -6.80 9.37
CA PHE A 19 12.19 -5.58 9.76
C PHE A 19 10.95 -5.89 10.60
N PHE A 20 10.08 -6.79 10.12
CA PHE A 20 8.83 -7.10 10.80
C PHE A 20 9.05 -7.88 12.09
N THR A 21 10.01 -8.81 12.12
CA THR A 21 10.39 -9.53 13.35
C THR A 21 10.88 -8.57 14.44
N ASP A 22 11.70 -7.59 14.06
CA ASP A 22 12.30 -6.64 15.01
C ASP A 22 11.32 -5.53 15.46
N ARG A 23 10.37 -5.14 14.59
CA ARG A 23 9.54 -3.94 14.79
C ARG A 23 8.07 -4.19 15.07
N CYS A 24 7.56 -5.40 14.79
CA CYS A 24 6.15 -5.73 14.96
C CYS A 24 5.95 -6.91 15.95
N PRO A 25 6.35 -6.77 17.22
CA PRO A 25 5.97 -7.75 18.24
C PRO A 25 4.45 -7.76 18.42
N ILE A 26 3.91 -8.87 18.96
CA ILE A 26 2.45 -9.04 19.13
C ILE A 26 1.78 -7.93 19.96
N THR A 27 2.52 -7.23 20.81
CA THR A 27 2.02 -6.06 21.55
C THR A 27 1.62 -4.93 20.60
N VAL A 28 2.42 -4.64 19.56
CA VAL A 28 2.08 -3.64 18.53
C VAL A 28 0.77 -4.01 17.82
N VAL A 29 0.57 -5.29 17.51
CA VAL A 29 -0.67 -5.77 16.89
C VAL A 29 -1.88 -5.54 17.79
N ARG A 30 -1.75 -5.87 19.08
CA ARG A 30 -2.83 -5.71 20.06
C ARG A 30 -3.15 -4.24 20.34
N ASP A 31 -2.14 -3.41 20.45
CA ASP A 31 -2.31 -1.97 20.70
C ASP A 31 -2.97 -1.26 19.50
N ALA A 32 -2.81 -1.81 18.29
CA ALA A 32 -3.41 -1.30 17.07
C ALA A 32 -4.86 -1.77 16.82
N GLU A 33 -5.42 -2.68 17.62
CA GLU A 33 -6.73 -3.30 17.41
C GLU A 33 -7.88 -2.32 17.09
N PRO A 34 -7.99 -1.14 17.74
CA PRO A 34 -9.12 -0.23 17.49
C PRO A 34 -9.24 0.24 16.04
N LEU A 35 -8.13 0.42 15.33
CA LEU A 35 -8.09 0.91 13.94
C LEU A 35 -7.42 -0.07 12.97
N GLY A 36 -6.80 -1.14 13.47
CA GLY A 36 -5.94 -2.02 12.69
C GLY A 36 -4.68 -1.32 12.15
N HIS A 37 -4.28 -0.19 12.73
CA HIS A 37 -3.16 0.63 12.25
C HIS A 37 -2.21 1.00 13.38
N ALA A 38 -0.92 0.72 13.20
CA ALA A 38 0.17 1.16 14.06
C ALA A 38 0.97 2.30 13.40
N PRO A 39 0.70 3.58 13.70
CA PRO A 39 1.35 4.73 13.03
C PRO A 39 2.88 4.73 13.20
N ALA A 40 3.38 4.36 14.39
CA ALA A 40 4.82 4.28 14.64
C ALA A 40 5.50 3.19 13.79
N LEU A 41 4.83 2.06 13.56
CA LEU A 41 5.35 1.00 12.68
C LEU A 41 5.31 1.45 11.21
N TRP A 42 4.25 2.15 10.79
CA TRP A 42 4.15 2.74 9.44
C TRP A 42 5.28 3.74 9.18
N ALA A 43 5.54 4.65 10.12
CA ALA A 43 6.64 5.61 10.03
C ALA A 43 7.99 4.91 9.84
N ARG A 44 8.25 3.81 10.56
CA ARG A 44 9.47 3.01 10.37
C ARG A 44 9.51 2.27 9.04
N LEU A 45 8.38 1.79 8.55
CA LEU A 45 8.30 1.10 7.27
C LEU A 45 8.54 2.07 6.10
N ARG A 46 8.09 3.32 6.22
CA ARG A 46 8.37 4.38 5.24
C ARG A 46 9.86 4.65 5.07
N GLU A 47 10.64 4.60 6.15
CA GLU A 47 12.11 4.76 6.10
C GLU A 47 12.79 3.72 5.20
N THR A 48 12.13 2.58 4.90
CA THR A 48 12.64 1.56 3.98
C THR A 48 12.23 1.77 2.52
N GLY A 49 11.39 2.78 2.22
CA GLY A 49 10.81 3.01 0.90
C GLY A 49 9.72 2.02 0.48
N ALA A 50 9.25 1.15 1.39
CA ALA A 50 8.24 0.14 1.08
C ALA A 50 6.91 0.71 0.54
N PRO A 51 6.35 1.83 1.03
CA PRO A 51 5.07 2.36 0.54
C PRO A 51 5.05 2.65 -0.97
N GLY A 52 6.17 3.20 -1.49
CA GLY A 52 6.37 3.52 -2.90
C GLY A 52 7.13 2.47 -3.70
N MET A 53 7.53 1.34 -3.11
CA MET A 53 8.47 0.43 -3.77
C MET A 53 7.94 -0.13 -5.10
N GLY A 54 6.62 -0.28 -5.25
CA GLY A 54 5.98 -0.78 -6.47
C GLY A 54 5.73 0.29 -7.54
N VAL A 55 6.03 1.55 -7.26
CA VAL A 55 5.88 2.68 -8.19
C VAL A 55 7.16 2.78 -9.04
N PRO A 56 7.09 3.08 -10.35
CA PRO A 56 8.28 3.24 -11.19
C PRO A 56 9.27 4.29 -10.66
N ASP A 57 10.58 4.02 -10.78
CA ASP A 57 11.65 4.92 -10.32
C ASP A 57 11.55 6.34 -10.90
N LYS A 58 11.18 6.45 -12.18
CA LYS A 58 10.96 7.75 -12.85
C LYS A 58 9.84 8.59 -12.24
N LEU A 59 9.02 7.99 -11.38
CA LEU A 59 7.92 8.62 -10.63
C LEU A 59 8.24 8.71 -9.13
N GLY A 60 9.50 8.51 -8.73
CA GLY A 60 9.95 8.60 -7.33
C GLY A 60 9.80 7.31 -6.51
N GLY A 61 9.36 6.22 -7.14
CA GLY A 61 9.22 4.92 -6.47
C GLY A 61 10.48 4.05 -6.51
N GLY A 62 10.33 2.78 -6.13
CA GLY A 62 11.42 1.78 -6.11
C GLY A 62 11.42 0.76 -7.24
N GLY A 63 10.47 0.84 -8.19
CA GLY A 63 10.49 0.04 -9.41
C GLY A 63 10.28 -1.46 -9.23
N ALA A 64 9.91 -1.89 -8.02
CA ALA A 64 9.79 -3.30 -7.65
C ALA A 64 8.69 -4.01 -8.44
N THR A 65 8.95 -5.29 -8.72
CA THR A 65 8.03 -6.14 -9.46
C THR A 65 6.85 -6.55 -8.58
N ALA A 66 5.79 -7.10 -9.19
CA ALA A 66 4.67 -7.64 -8.42
C ALA A 66 5.11 -8.77 -7.46
N LEU A 67 6.12 -9.57 -7.84
CA LEU A 67 6.63 -10.65 -7.00
C LEU A 67 7.36 -10.11 -5.76
N ASP A 68 8.14 -9.04 -5.89
CA ASP A 68 8.82 -8.40 -4.76
C ASP A 68 7.80 -7.86 -3.72
N LEU A 69 6.69 -7.29 -4.21
CA LEU A 69 5.58 -6.85 -3.35
C LEU A 69 4.89 -8.03 -2.64
N VAL A 70 4.73 -9.17 -3.32
CA VAL A 70 4.19 -10.39 -2.69
C VAL A 70 5.13 -10.87 -1.58
N LEU A 71 6.44 -10.81 -1.79
CA LEU A 71 7.42 -11.19 -0.75
C LEU A 71 7.32 -10.25 0.46
N LEU A 72 7.23 -8.94 0.25
CA LEU A 72 6.95 -7.97 1.33
C LEU A 72 5.66 -8.33 2.09
N MET A 73 4.56 -8.57 1.36
CA MET A 73 3.26 -8.88 1.95
C MET A 73 3.25 -10.22 2.70
N GLN A 74 4.01 -11.22 2.25
CA GLN A 74 4.17 -12.49 2.97
C GLN A 74 4.82 -12.27 4.32
N GLU A 75 5.90 -11.49 4.39
CA GLU A 75 6.58 -11.20 5.66
C GLU A 75 5.72 -10.35 6.59
N ALA A 76 4.99 -9.36 6.05
CA ALA A 76 4.02 -8.57 6.82
C ALA A 76 2.90 -9.46 7.40
N GLY A 77 2.39 -10.40 6.60
CA GLY A 77 1.33 -11.32 7.01
C GLY A 77 1.74 -12.31 8.10
N LYS A 78 2.99 -12.77 8.11
CA LYS A 78 3.51 -13.71 9.14
C LYS A 78 3.41 -13.17 10.56
N VAL A 79 3.49 -11.84 10.72
CA VAL A 79 3.44 -11.18 12.03
C VAL A 79 2.13 -10.43 12.28
N LEU A 80 1.16 -10.54 11.37
CA LEU A 80 -0.10 -9.78 11.40
C LEU A 80 0.14 -8.26 11.46
N ALA A 81 1.08 -7.76 10.66
CA ALA A 81 1.47 -6.35 10.69
C ALA A 81 0.23 -5.45 10.53
N PRO A 82 -0.12 -4.61 11.52
CA PRO A 82 -1.32 -3.78 11.50
C PRO A 82 -1.04 -2.50 10.69
N LEU A 83 -0.93 -2.65 9.38
CA LEU A 83 -0.58 -1.59 8.44
C LEU A 83 -1.49 -1.65 7.21
N PRO A 84 -1.88 -0.50 6.62
CA PRO A 84 -2.70 -0.45 5.42
C PRO A 84 -1.88 -0.74 4.15
N LEU A 85 -1.01 -1.75 4.20
CA LEU A 85 0.05 -1.92 3.22
C LEU A 85 -0.45 -2.45 1.87
N ALA A 86 -1.39 -3.40 1.87
CA ALA A 86 -1.88 -4.01 0.64
C ALA A 86 -2.68 -3.01 -0.20
N GLU A 87 -3.61 -2.31 0.44
CA GLU A 87 -4.44 -1.28 -0.16
C GLU A 87 -3.62 -0.08 -0.62
N HIS A 88 -2.59 0.30 0.14
CA HIS A 88 -1.68 1.38 -0.24
C HIS A 88 -0.85 1.03 -1.46
N LEU A 89 -0.20 -0.13 -1.48
CA LEU A 89 0.56 -0.62 -2.63
C LEU A 89 -0.32 -0.75 -3.88
N ALA A 90 -1.57 -1.20 -3.72
CA ALA A 90 -2.51 -1.29 -4.82
C ALA A 90 -2.92 0.10 -5.34
N ALA A 91 -3.18 1.05 -4.44
CA ALA A 91 -3.57 2.41 -4.78
C ALA A 91 -2.43 3.15 -5.49
N THR A 92 -1.22 3.17 -4.94
CA THR A 92 -0.06 3.89 -5.51
C THR A 92 0.33 3.33 -6.88
N ARG A 93 0.26 2.00 -7.07
CA ARG A 93 0.48 1.38 -8.40
C ARG A 93 -0.58 1.73 -9.41
N THR A 94 -1.84 1.85 -8.99
CA THR A 94 -2.94 2.27 -9.86
C THR A 94 -2.76 3.74 -10.26
N LEU A 95 -2.50 4.61 -9.29
CA LEU A 95 -2.25 6.04 -9.52
C LEU A 95 -1.09 6.28 -10.47
N ALA A 96 0.03 5.57 -10.29
CA ALA A 96 1.21 5.68 -11.14
C ALA A 96 0.97 5.31 -12.62
N ARG A 97 -0.14 4.64 -12.94
CA ARG A 97 -0.51 4.19 -14.29
C ARG A 97 -1.61 5.04 -14.92
N THR A 98 -2.12 6.05 -14.22
CA THR A 98 -3.28 6.84 -14.64
C THR A 98 -2.98 8.33 -14.57
N ALA A 99 -3.83 9.13 -15.20
CA ALA A 99 -3.72 10.59 -15.14
C ALA A 99 -3.96 11.17 -13.72
N LEU A 100 -4.51 10.36 -12.80
CA LEU A 100 -4.83 10.77 -11.43
C LEU A 100 -3.60 10.88 -10.51
N GLY A 101 -2.49 10.21 -10.84
CA GLY A 101 -1.31 10.14 -9.99
C GLY A 101 -0.25 11.20 -10.31
N PRO A 102 0.62 10.98 -11.31
CA PRO A 102 1.87 11.75 -11.46
C PRO A 102 1.76 13.28 -11.54
N GLY A 103 0.62 13.82 -11.96
CA GLY A 103 0.38 15.27 -12.03
C GLY A 103 -0.26 15.87 -10.78
N ALA A 104 -0.70 15.04 -9.82
CA ALA A 104 -1.36 15.50 -8.62
C ALA A 104 -0.34 16.03 -7.59
N PRO A 105 -0.62 17.14 -6.89
CA PRO A 105 0.34 17.77 -5.98
C PRO A 105 0.68 16.91 -4.76
N TRP A 106 -0.17 15.93 -4.43
CA TRP A 106 -0.03 15.02 -3.29
C TRP A 106 0.58 13.66 -3.67
N PHE A 107 0.91 13.44 -4.95
CA PHE A 107 1.35 12.13 -5.41
C PHE A 107 2.69 11.71 -4.81
N ALA A 108 3.62 12.65 -4.65
CA ALA A 108 4.90 12.38 -3.98
C ALA A 108 4.68 11.89 -2.54
N ASP A 109 3.83 12.57 -1.77
CA ASP A 109 3.47 12.18 -0.40
C ASP A 109 2.87 10.75 -0.35
N ALA A 110 2.09 10.37 -1.37
CA ALA A 110 1.55 9.02 -1.47
C ALA A 110 2.64 7.98 -1.77
N VAL A 111 3.65 8.32 -2.59
CA VAL A 111 4.79 7.42 -2.87
C VAL A 111 5.71 7.30 -1.65
N GLU A 112 5.92 8.39 -0.90
CA GLU A 112 6.72 8.40 0.34
C GLU A 112 5.98 7.78 1.54
N GLY A 113 4.66 7.62 1.43
CA GLY A 113 3.77 7.11 2.48
C GLY A 113 3.44 8.14 3.56
N ASP A 114 3.75 9.43 3.35
CA ASP A 114 3.23 10.55 4.15
C ASP A 114 1.71 10.70 4.02
N LEU A 115 1.18 10.33 2.86
CA LEU A 115 -0.24 10.23 2.58
C LEU A 115 -0.61 8.75 2.41
N ILE A 116 -1.51 8.25 3.26
CA ILE A 116 -1.99 6.87 3.19
C ILE A 116 -3.09 6.79 2.12
N ALA A 117 -2.74 6.26 0.95
CA ALA A 117 -3.72 5.90 -0.07
C ALA A 117 -4.34 4.52 0.22
N ALA A 118 -5.62 4.35 -0.07
CA ALA A 118 -6.33 3.08 -0.06
C ALA A 118 -7.01 2.85 -1.41
N CYS A 119 -7.13 1.58 -1.80
CA CYS A 119 -7.86 1.16 -3.00
C CYS A 119 -9.22 0.60 -2.60
N ALA A 120 -10.31 1.18 -3.12
CA ALA A 120 -11.64 0.62 -2.99
C ALA A 120 -11.83 -0.49 -4.03
N PRO A 121 -11.92 -1.77 -3.62
CA PRO A 121 -12.02 -2.90 -4.55
C PRO A 121 -13.42 -3.01 -5.17
N ARG A 122 -14.41 -2.31 -4.60
CA ARG A 122 -15.79 -2.26 -5.09
C ARG A 122 -16.08 -0.87 -5.60
N PRO A 123 -16.84 -0.75 -6.71
CA PRO A 123 -17.27 0.54 -7.17
C PRO A 123 -18.11 1.26 -6.11
N ALA A 124 -17.96 2.58 -6.03
CA ALA A 124 -18.89 3.44 -5.33
C ALA A 124 -20.24 3.41 -6.05
N VAL A 125 -21.30 3.46 -5.25
CA VAL A 125 -22.68 3.57 -5.72
C VAL A 125 -23.28 4.77 -5.03
N ASP A 126 -23.87 5.68 -5.79
CA ASP A 126 -24.41 6.96 -5.32
C ASP A 126 -23.36 7.77 -4.52
N GLY A 127 -22.11 7.79 -4.99
CA GLY A 127 -20.99 8.49 -4.34
C GLY A 127 -20.47 7.83 -3.06
N ILE A 128 -20.91 6.62 -2.72
CA ILE A 128 -20.51 5.92 -1.49
C ILE A 128 -19.68 4.67 -1.81
N ALA A 129 -18.38 4.73 -1.48
CA ALA A 129 -17.50 3.56 -1.46
C ALA A 129 -17.66 2.79 -0.14
N LYS A 130 -18.09 1.52 -0.20
CA LYS A 130 -18.32 0.68 0.99
C LYS A 130 -17.20 -0.33 1.18
N LEU A 131 -16.84 -0.59 2.44
CA LEU A 131 -15.88 -1.63 2.84
C LEU A 131 -14.52 -1.43 2.17
N VAL A 132 -14.02 -0.18 2.23
CA VAL A 132 -12.69 0.21 1.76
C VAL A 132 -11.65 -0.30 2.77
N PRO A 133 -10.77 -1.25 2.40
CA PRO A 133 -9.69 -1.69 3.27
C PRO A 133 -8.79 -0.49 3.63
N GLY A 134 -8.43 -0.35 4.91
CA GLY A 134 -7.66 0.79 5.40
C GLY A 134 -8.40 2.13 5.37
N GLY A 135 -9.66 2.17 4.94
CA GLY A 135 -10.41 3.42 4.76
C GLY A 135 -10.60 4.24 6.03
N ALA A 136 -10.47 3.63 7.22
CA ALA A 136 -10.53 4.35 8.50
C ALA A 136 -9.30 5.22 8.78
N VAL A 137 -8.18 4.99 8.08
CA VAL A 137 -6.91 5.70 8.25
C VAL A 137 -6.35 6.26 6.94
N ALA A 138 -7.09 6.10 5.84
CA ALA A 138 -6.68 6.58 4.53
C ALA A 138 -6.93 8.09 4.39
N ASP A 139 -5.95 8.80 3.86
CA ASP A 139 -6.03 10.20 3.45
C ASP A 139 -6.56 10.36 2.02
N LEU A 140 -6.58 9.26 1.26
CA LEU A 140 -7.00 9.20 -0.13
C LEU A 140 -7.57 7.82 -0.43
N VAL A 141 -8.73 7.77 -1.09
CA VAL A 141 -9.33 6.55 -1.63
C VAL A 141 -9.37 6.63 -3.14
N VAL A 142 -8.77 5.63 -3.80
CA VAL A 142 -8.86 5.43 -5.24
C VAL A 142 -9.86 4.33 -5.52
N GLY A 143 -10.82 4.57 -6.41
CA GLY A 143 -11.89 3.62 -6.69
C GLY A 143 -12.63 3.94 -7.97
N LEU A 144 -13.49 3.03 -8.39
CA LEU A 144 -14.43 3.29 -9.49
C LEU A 144 -15.67 3.97 -8.92
N ASP A 145 -16.11 5.07 -9.50
CA ASP A 145 -17.44 5.63 -9.27
C ASP A 145 -18.35 5.28 -10.44
N VAL A 146 -19.54 4.76 -10.15
CA VAL A 146 -20.49 4.29 -11.17
C VAL A 146 -21.67 5.22 -11.20
N GLY A 147 -21.68 6.09 -12.21
CA GLY A 147 -22.76 7.03 -12.48
C GLY A 147 -23.61 6.65 -13.70
N PRO A 148 -24.58 7.49 -14.07
CA PRO A 148 -25.43 7.29 -15.25
C PRO A 148 -24.64 7.18 -16.57
N ASP A 149 -23.49 7.86 -16.65
CA ASP A 149 -22.64 7.92 -17.84
C ASP A 149 -21.57 6.81 -17.90
N GLY A 150 -21.54 5.90 -16.92
CA GLY A 150 -20.61 4.78 -16.84
C GLY A 150 -19.74 4.78 -15.58
N ALA A 151 -18.68 3.97 -15.62
CA ALA A 151 -17.72 3.85 -14.53
C ALA A 151 -16.49 4.73 -14.79
N GLU A 152 -16.15 5.60 -13.84
CA GLU A 152 -14.97 6.45 -13.88
C GLU A 152 -14.03 6.08 -12.73
N LEU A 153 -12.71 6.06 -12.99
CA LEU A 153 -11.74 5.94 -11.91
C LEU A 153 -11.56 7.31 -11.26
N VAL A 154 -11.75 7.38 -9.95
CA VAL A 154 -11.64 8.60 -9.15
C VAL A 154 -10.63 8.42 -8.01
N ALA A 155 -10.07 9.54 -7.56
CA ALA A 155 -9.22 9.61 -6.38
C ALA A 155 -9.77 10.71 -5.46
N VAL A 156 -10.29 10.33 -4.30
CA VAL A 156 -11.03 11.20 -3.38
C VAL A 156 -10.30 11.27 -2.05
N ARG A 157 -10.16 12.47 -1.50
CA ARG A 157 -9.57 12.72 -0.18
C ARG A 157 -10.65 13.01 0.84
#